data_AF-A0A497BVQ5-F1
#
_entry.id   AF-A0A497BVQ5-F1
#
_cell.length_a   1.000
_cell.length_b   1.000
_cell.length_c   1.000
_cell.angle_alpha   90.00
_cell.angle_beta   90.00
_cell.angle_gamma   90.00
#
_symmetry.space_group_name_H-M   'P 1'
#
loop_
_entity.id
_entity.type
_entity.pdbx_description
1 polymer ?
#
loop_
_entity_poly.entity_id
_entity_poly.type
_entity_poly.pdbx_seq_one_letter_code
_entity_poly.pdbx_strand_id
1 'polypeptide(L)'
;MPRRSQVATHPRRAEIEIGLAMGMQVKALAKKYGFEKQVLYRYKRDMPPSRKAAILAAHTSPGVDLDKLRIVESEGLLAHLIAQRGRCHEAIDLAIEYGDLKSWHMFEGDITRNLELTGKLLGELGVGTTVNNILLAGHPEYLQLRHALMSALIKYPAAKKAVLTALRTVETEQPAIEHENDPT
;
A
#
# COMPACT_ATOMS: atom_id res chain seq x y z
N MET A 1 -43.08 22.90 -13.45
CA MET A 1 -42.59 21.75 -12.66
C MET A 1 -41.29 21.27 -13.26
N PRO A 2 -40.22 20.99 -12.47
CA PRO A 2 -38.97 20.47 -13.03
C PRO A 2 -39.25 19.12 -13.71
N ARG A 3 -38.82 18.98 -14.97
CA ARG A 3 -39.03 17.79 -15.78
C ARG A 3 -38.36 16.60 -15.07
N ARG A 4 -39.16 15.58 -14.73
CA ARG A 4 -38.68 14.36 -14.05
C ARG A 4 -37.60 13.72 -14.94
N SER A 5 -36.39 13.56 -14.40
CA SER A 5 -35.26 13.00 -15.14
C SER A 5 -35.58 11.57 -15.60
N GLN A 6 -35.17 11.21 -16.81
CA GLN A 6 -35.33 9.86 -17.36
C GLN A 6 -34.64 8.79 -16.50
N VAL A 7 -33.58 9.17 -15.78
CA VAL A 7 -32.85 8.28 -14.84
C VAL A 7 -33.74 7.86 -13.66
N ALA A 8 -34.65 8.74 -13.21
CA ALA A 8 -35.52 8.48 -12.07
C ALA A 8 -36.57 7.38 -12.35
N THR A 9 -36.86 7.12 -13.63
CA THR A 9 -37.84 6.12 -14.10
C THR A 9 -37.15 4.86 -14.64
N HIS A 10 -35.81 4.82 -14.70
CA HIS A 10 -35.07 3.70 -15.27
C HIS A 10 -35.14 2.46 -14.37
N PRO A 11 -35.33 1.23 -14.91
CA PRO A 11 -35.39 0.00 -14.11
C PRO A 11 -34.12 -0.24 -13.26
N ARG A 12 -32.95 0.11 -13.80
CA ARG A 12 -31.65 0.01 -13.11
C ARG A 12 -31.21 1.31 -12.44
N ARG A 13 -32.17 2.13 -11.99
CA ARG A 13 -31.88 3.41 -11.31
C ARG A 13 -30.92 3.25 -10.15
N ALA A 14 -31.11 2.21 -9.33
CA ALA A 14 -30.27 1.96 -8.16
C ALA A 14 -28.80 1.79 -8.56
N GLU A 15 -28.49 0.96 -9.55
CA GLU A 15 -27.12 0.77 -10.06
C GLU A 15 -26.49 2.08 -10.58
N ILE A 16 -27.28 2.88 -11.29
CA ILE A 16 -26.82 4.18 -11.82
C ILE A 16 -26.54 5.15 -10.67
N GLU A 17 -27.41 5.23 -9.66
CA GLU A 17 -27.21 6.06 -8.48
C GLU A 17 -25.98 5.63 -7.67
N ILE A 18 -25.76 4.32 -7.53
CA ILE A 18 -24.56 3.75 -6.87
C ILE A 18 -23.30 4.16 -7.63
N GLY A 19 -23.27 3.94 -8.95
CA GLY A 19 -22.12 4.31 -9.77
C GLY A 19 -21.82 5.82 -9.74
N LEU A 20 -22.86 6.67 -9.74
CA LEU A 20 -22.72 8.12 -9.61
C LEU A 20 -22.23 8.53 -8.22
N ALA A 21 -22.68 7.86 -7.16
CA ALA A 21 -22.27 8.14 -5.78
C ALA A 21 -20.82 7.71 -5.51
N MET A 22 -20.40 6.54 -6.03
CA MET A 22 -19.03 6.00 -5.95
C MET A 22 -18.02 6.72 -6.86
N GLY A 23 -18.47 7.68 -7.68
CA GLY A 23 -17.58 8.50 -8.50
C GLY A 23 -17.15 7.85 -9.82
N MET A 24 -17.84 6.80 -10.29
CA MET A 24 -17.57 6.21 -11.61
C MET A 24 -17.71 7.26 -12.72
N GLN A 25 -16.94 7.09 -13.80
CA GLN A 25 -16.92 8.05 -14.89
C GLN A 25 -18.30 8.16 -15.56
N VAL A 26 -18.87 9.36 -15.58
CA VAL A 26 -20.21 9.63 -16.16
C VAL A 26 -20.30 9.18 -17.62
N LYS A 27 -19.21 9.31 -18.39
CA LYS A 27 -19.12 8.82 -19.77
C LYS A 27 -19.28 7.30 -19.88
N ALA A 28 -18.68 6.54 -18.98
CA ALA A 28 -18.78 5.08 -18.97
C ALA A 28 -20.20 4.63 -18.58
N LEU A 29 -20.78 5.25 -17.55
CA LEU A 29 -22.17 5.00 -17.15
C LEU A 29 -23.17 5.36 -18.25
N ALA A 30 -22.97 6.51 -18.92
CA ALA A 30 -23.78 6.93 -20.06
C ALA A 30 -23.77 5.88 -21.18
N LYS A 31 -22.59 5.38 -21.55
CA LYS A 31 -22.44 4.33 -22.57
C LYS A 31 -23.09 3.02 -22.13
N LYS A 32 -22.88 2.60 -20.87
CA LYS A 32 -23.39 1.33 -20.32
C LYS A 32 -24.92 1.27 -20.26
N TYR A 33 -25.56 2.37 -19.87
CA TYR A 33 -27.01 2.43 -19.65
C TYR A 33 -27.76 3.19 -20.76
N GLY A 34 -27.10 3.56 -21.86
CA GLY A 34 -27.73 4.18 -23.03
C GLY A 34 -28.23 5.62 -22.81
N PHE A 35 -27.64 6.36 -21.87
CA PHE A 35 -28.02 7.75 -21.58
C PHE A 35 -27.12 8.76 -22.27
N GLU A 36 -27.66 9.93 -22.59
CA GLU A 36 -26.83 11.09 -22.90
C GLU A 36 -26.08 11.56 -21.63
N LYS A 37 -24.80 11.90 -21.77
CA LYS A 37 -23.95 12.34 -20.64
C LYS A 37 -24.59 13.50 -19.86
N GLN A 38 -25.19 14.46 -20.57
CA GLN A 38 -25.82 15.64 -19.98
C GLN A 38 -26.96 15.28 -19.04
N VAL A 39 -27.71 14.22 -19.35
CA VAL A 39 -28.79 13.72 -18.49
C VAL A 39 -28.24 13.22 -17.16
N LEU A 40 -27.15 12.44 -17.19
CA LEU A 40 -26.50 11.95 -15.97
C LEU A 40 -25.81 13.05 -15.17
N TYR A 41 -25.19 14.04 -15.82
CA TYR A 41 -24.60 15.19 -15.13
C TYR A 41 -25.66 16.03 -14.40
N ARG A 42 -26.77 16.33 -15.07
CA ARG A 42 -27.92 17.02 -14.45
C ARG A 42 -28.48 16.20 -13.30
N TYR A 43 -28.67 14.91 -13.49
CA TYR A 43 -29.18 14.02 -12.45
C TYR A 43 -28.25 13.96 -11.23
N LYS A 44 -26.93 13.86 -11.44
CA LYS A 44 -25.92 13.89 -10.38
C LYS A 44 -25.93 15.20 -9.61
N ARG A 45 -26.09 16.33 -10.31
CA ARG A 45 -26.16 17.67 -9.70
C ARG A 45 -27.45 17.85 -8.88
N ASP A 46 -28.57 17.36 -9.40
CA ASP A 46 -29.88 17.51 -8.78
C ASP A 46 -30.14 16.43 -7.70
N MET A 47 -29.20 15.50 -7.50
CA MET A 47 -29.28 14.44 -6.50
C MET A 47 -29.11 15.02 -5.09
N PRO A 48 -30.07 14.82 -4.17
CA PRO A 48 -29.96 15.38 -2.83
C PRO A 48 -28.78 14.74 -2.07
N PRO A 49 -28.01 15.54 -1.29
CA PRO A 49 -26.86 15.06 -0.54
C PRO A 49 -27.19 13.90 0.42
N SER A 50 -28.38 13.93 1.03
CA SER A 50 -28.87 12.85 1.92
C SER A 50 -29.02 11.51 1.20
N ARG A 51 -29.43 11.50 -0.07
CA ARG A 51 -29.53 10.27 -0.87
C ARG A 51 -28.15 9.75 -1.24
N LYS A 52 -27.23 10.63 -1.62
CA LYS A 52 -25.84 10.25 -1.88
C LYS A 52 -25.18 9.65 -0.64
N ALA A 53 -25.38 10.26 0.52
CA ALA A 53 -24.87 9.76 1.80
C ALA A 53 -25.49 8.41 2.18
N ALA A 54 -26.80 8.22 1.99
CA ALA A 54 -27.46 6.95 2.26
C ALA A 54 -26.91 5.80 1.38
N ILE A 55 -26.64 6.08 0.11
CA ILE A 55 -26.05 5.09 -0.81
C ILE A 55 -24.61 4.77 -0.41
N LEU A 56 -23.81 5.79 -0.06
CA LEU A 56 -22.45 5.57 0.41
C LEU A 56 -22.47 4.76 1.72
N ALA A 57 -23.31 5.10 2.69
CA ALA A 57 -23.43 4.35 3.94
C ALA A 57 -23.91 2.90 3.74
N ALA A 58 -24.72 2.63 2.73
CA ALA A 58 -25.17 1.27 2.40
C ALA A 58 -24.07 0.42 1.72
N HIS A 59 -23.11 1.06 1.05
CA HIS A 59 -22.04 0.40 0.30
C HIS A 59 -20.67 0.46 0.98
N THR A 60 -20.47 1.38 1.91
CA THR A 60 -19.36 1.41 2.84
C THR A 60 -19.79 0.56 4.02
N SER A 61 -19.33 -0.69 4.10
CA SER A 61 -19.59 -1.55 5.26
C SER A 61 -19.26 -0.78 6.56
N PRO A 62 -20.26 -0.41 7.37
CA PRO A 62 -20.00 0.24 8.63
C PRO A 62 -19.44 -0.81 9.59
N GLY A 63 -18.18 -0.67 9.98
CA GLY A 63 -17.52 -1.57 10.93
C GLY A 63 -16.67 -2.67 10.29
N VAL A 64 -15.92 -2.35 9.23
CA VAL A 64 -14.79 -3.21 8.87
C VAL A 64 -13.79 -3.15 10.00
N ASP A 65 -13.78 -4.21 10.82
CA ASP A 65 -12.77 -4.45 11.84
C ASP A 65 -11.42 -4.57 11.13
N LEU A 66 -10.61 -3.51 11.21
CA LEU A 66 -9.35 -3.41 10.49
C LEU A 66 -8.39 -4.54 10.85
N ASP A 67 -8.46 -5.07 12.08
CA ASP A 67 -7.64 -6.20 12.48
C ASP A 67 -8.07 -7.50 11.81
N LYS A 68 -9.39 -7.73 11.71
CA LYS A 68 -9.90 -8.89 10.95
C LYS A 68 -9.63 -8.75 9.46
N LEU A 69 -9.80 -7.55 8.90
CA LEU A 69 -9.48 -7.30 7.50
C LEU A 69 -8.00 -7.54 7.23
N ARG A 70 -7.12 -7.07 8.12
CA ARG A 70 -5.68 -7.31 8.02
C ARG A 70 -5.38 -8.80 8.03
N ILE A 71 -5.96 -9.59 8.92
CA ILE A 71 -5.73 -11.05 8.95
C ILE A 71 -6.18 -11.70 7.64
N VAL A 72 -7.42 -11.42 7.21
CA VAL A 72 -7.98 -11.98 5.97
C VAL A 72 -7.19 -11.56 4.73
N GLU A 73 -6.81 -10.29 4.63
CA GLU A 73 -6.00 -9.82 3.51
C GLU A 73 -4.58 -10.37 3.56
N SER A 74 -3.98 -10.53 4.74
CA SER A 74 -2.64 -11.14 4.88
C SER A 74 -2.65 -12.60 4.42
N GLU A 75 -3.67 -13.37 4.81
CA GLU A 75 -3.85 -14.76 4.41
C GLU A 75 -4.20 -14.89 2.91
N GLY A 76 -4.97 -13.93 2.38
CA GLY A 76 -5.43 -13.91 0.99
C GLY A 76 -4.50 -13.19 0.00
N LEU A 77 -3.43 -12.54 0.46
CA LEU A 77 -2.66 -11.60 -0.37
C LEU A 77 -2.12 -12.25 -1.65
N LEU A 78 -1.56 -13.46 -1.53
CA LEU A 78 -1.07 -14.21 -2.69
C LEU A 78 -2.19 -14.54 -3.68
N ALA A 79 -3.37 -14.93 -3.18
CA ALA A 79 -4.53 -15.19 -4.03
C ALA A 79 -5.01 -13.93 -4.76
N HIS A 80 -4.99 -12.77 -4.08
CA HIS A 80 -5.30 -11.49 -4.69
C HIS A 80 -4.31 -11.09 -5.78
N LEU A 81 -3.01 -11.29 -5.54
CA LEU A 81 -1.97 -11.04 -6.55
C LEU A 81 -2.14 -11.96 -7.77
N ILE A 82 -2.46 -13.24 -7.58
CA ILE A 82 -2.75 -14.18 -8.67
C ILE A 82 -3.98 -13.71 -9.46
N ALA A 83 -5.07 -13.35 -8.78
CA ALA A 83 -6.29 -12.89 -9.43
C ALA A 83 -6.08 -11.57 -10.18
N GLN A 84 -5.28 -10.64 -9.64
CA GLN A 84 -4.93 -9.39 -10.31
C GLN A 84 -4.14 -9.65 -11.59
N ARG A 85 -3.11 -10.52 -11.53
CA ARG A 85 -2.33 -10.91 -12.71
C ARG A 85 -3.19 -11.55 -13.79
N GLY A 86 -4.13 -12.42 -13.42
CA GLY A 86 -5.10 -13.00 -14.37
C GLY A 86 -5.89 -11.93 -15.13
N ARG A 87 -6.45 -10.95 -14.42
CA ARG A 87 -7.16 -9.81 -15.05
C ARG A 87 -6.26 -8.94 -15.94
N CYS A 88 -4.98 -8.78 -15.59
CA CYS A 88 -4.02 -8.07 -16.42
C CYS A 88 -3.75 -8.82 -17.73
N HIS A 89 -3.62 -10.15 -17.70
CA HIS A 89 -3.47 -10.96 -18.91
C HIS A 89 -4.70 -10.85 -19.83
N GLU A 90 -5.92 -10.94 -19.28
CA GLU A 90 -7.15 -10.73 -20.06
C GLU A 90 -7.19 -9.34 -20.71
N ALA A 91 -6.73 -8.31 -20.00
CA ALA A 91 -6.68 -6.95 -20.53
C ALA A 91 -5.61 -6.78 -21.63
N ILE A 92 -4.50 -7.52 -21.54
CA ILE A 92 -3.47 -7.59 -22.58
C ILE A 92 -4.02 -8.23 -23.85
N ASP A 93 -4.74 -9.35 -23.73
CA ASP A 93 -5.33 -10.04 -24.87
C ASP A 93 -6.30 -9.11 -25.61
N LEU A 94 -7.15 -8.38 -24.87
CA LEU A 94 -8.04 -7.37 -25.44
C LEU A 94 -7.27 -6.20 -26.07
N ALA A 95 -6.20 -5.71 -25.44
CA ALA A 95 -5.39 -4.62 -25.98
C ALA A 95 -4.70 -5.03 -27.31
N ILE A 96 -4.24 -6.27 -27.41
CA ILE A 96 -3.68 -6.84 -28.64
C ILE A 96 -4.76 -6.93 -29.72
N GLU A 97 -5.96 -7.43 -29.40
CA GLU A 97 -7.08 -7.54 -30.34
C GLU A 97 -7.48 -6.18 -30.94
N TYR A 98 -7.50 -5.13 -30.12
CA TYR A 98 -7.81 -3.77 -30.55
C TYR A 98 -6.61 -2.99 -31.11
N GLY A 99 -5.41 -3.56 -31.12
CA GLY A 99 -4.18 -2.90 -31.57
C GLY A 99 -3.77 -1.69 -30.71
N ASP A 100 -4.18 -1.64 -29.44
CA ASP A 100 -3.81 -0.58 -28.50
C ASP A 100 -2.49 -0.92 -27.80
N LEU A 101 -1.37 -0.64 -28.47
CA LEU A 101 -0.02 -0.88 -27.95
C LEU A 101 0.27 -0.13 -26.65
N LYS A 102 -0.40 1.00 -26.40
CA LYS A 102 -0.18 1.78 -25.17
C LYS A 102 -0.76 1.05 -23.97
N SER A 103 -2.01 0.59 -24.09
CA SER A 103 -2.66 -0.19 -23.04
C SER A 103 -1.92 -1.52 -22.81
N TRP A 104 -1.47 -2.16 -23.88
CA TRP A 104 -0.63 -3.37 -23.79
C TRP A 104 0.63 -3.14 -22.93
N HIS A 105 1.44 -2.14 -23.27
CA HIS A 105 2.68 -1.85 -22.52
C HIS A 105 2.42 -1.47 -21.06
N MET A 106 1.33 -0.74 -20.80
CA MET A 106 0.93 -0.39 -19.44
C MET A 106 0.63 -1.63 -18.60
N PHE A 107 -0.18 -2.56 -19.11
CA PHE A 107 -0.52 -3.79 -18.39
C PHE A 107 0.69 -4.73 -18.22
N GLU A 108 1.62 -4.74 -19.18
CA GLU A 108 2.87 -5.51 -19.06
C GLU A 108 3.74 -4.99 -17.88
N GLY A 109 3.78 -3.67 -17.69
CA GLY A 109 4.42 -3.04 -16.52
C GLY A 109 3.73 -3.41 -15.20
N ASP A 110 2.39 -3.45 -15.19
CA ASP A 110 1.61 -3.86 -14.02
C ASP A 110 1.87 -5.33 -13.65
N ILE A 111 2.03 -6.22 -14.64
CA ILE A 111 2.39 -7.63 -14.42
C ILE A 111 3.80 -7.73 -13.82
N THR A 112 4.76 -7.01 -14.37
CA THR A 112 6.14 -7.01 -13.86
C THR A 112 6.18 -6.59 -12.38
N ARG A 113 5.42 -5.54 -12.01
CA ARG A 113 5.31 -5.11 -10.61
C ARG A 113 4.62 -6.16 -9.73
N ASN A 114 3.60 -6.84 -10.24
CA ASN A 114 2.93 -7.94 -9.53
C ASN A 114 3.89 -9.12 -9.28
N LEU A 115 4.71 -9.48 -10.26
CA LEU A 115 5.74 -10.52 -10.13
C LEU A 115 6.81 -10.11 -9.11
N GLU A 116 7.23 -8.85 -9.12
CA GLU A 116 8.18 -8.32 -8.14
C GLU A 116 7.62 -8.40 -6.72
N LEU A 117 6.37 -7.99 -6.50
CA LEU A 117 5.70 -8.08 -5.20
C LEU A 117 5.53 -9.54 -4.75
N THR A 118 5.18 -10.43 -5.66
CA THR A 118 5.05 -11.87 -5.38
C THR A 118 6.40 -12.46 -4.98
N GLY A 119 7.46 -12.15 -5.72
CA GLY A 119 8.80 -12.62 -5.41
C GLY A 119 9.35 -12.06 -4.10
N LYS A 120 9.00 -10.82 -3.73
CA LYS A 120 9.31 -10.26 -2.40
C LYS A 120 8.54 -10.95 -1.29
N LEU A 121 7.25 -11.23 -1.48
CA LEU A 121 6.42 -11.94 -0.51
C LEU A 121 6.93 -13.36 -0.24
N LEU A 122 7.36 -14.05 -1.30
CA LEU A 122 7.92 -15.41 -1.21
C LEU A 122 9.38 -15.43 -0.75
N GLY A 123 10.04 -14.27 -0.68
CA GLY A 123 11.47 -14.16 -0.33
C GLY A 123 12.43 -14.62 -1.43
N GLU A 124 11.94 -14.88 -2.64
CA GLU A 124 12.75 -15.28 -3.80
C GLU A 124 13.54 -14.11 -4.37
N LEU A 125 12.93 -12.92 -4.37
CA LEU A 125 13.61 -11.67 -4.67
C LEU A 125 14.14 -11.15 -3.34
N GLY A 126 15.40 -11.47 -3.05
CA GLY A 126 16.13 -11.00 -1.87
C GLY A 126 16.26 -9.48 -1.85
N VAL A 127 15.18 -8.78 -1.51
CA VAL A 127 15.13 -7.35 -1.22
C VAL A 127 14.98 -7.19 0.29
N GLY A 128 15.93 -7.76 1.01
CA GLY A 128 16.16 -7.44 2.41
C GLY A 128 17.49 -6.74 2.48
N THR A 129 17.51 -5.48 2.95
CA THR A 129 18.71 -4.97 3.60
C THR A 129 18.97 -5.92 4.77
N THR A 130 19.97 -6.79 4.67
CA THR A 130 20.46 -7.57 5.80
C THR A 130 21.04 -6.57 6.78
N VAL A 131 20.19 -6.03 7.65
CA VAL A 131 20.64 -5.31 8.85
C VAL A 131 21.21 -6.38 9.77
N ASN A 132 22.46 -6.74 9.52
CA ASN A 132 23.24 -7.53 10.47
C ASN A 132 23.43 -6.63 11.69
N ASN A 133 22.55 -6.78 12.68
CA ASN A 133 22.76 -6.26 14.03
C ASN A 133 23.93 -7.03 14.65
N ILE A 134 25.15 -6.72 14.20
CA ILE A 134 26.37 -7.22 14.82
C ILE A 134 26.42 -6.54 16.18
N LEU A 135 26.21 -7.31 17.24
CA LEU A 135 26.55 -6.91 18.60
C LEU A 135 28.08 -6.74 18.67
N LEU A 136 28.59 -5.57 18.27
CA LEU A 136 30.03 -5.28 18.25
C LEU A 136 30.66 -5.51 19.63
N ALA A 137 29.93 -5.24 20.71
CA ALA A 137 30.39 -5.44 22.08
C ALA A 137 30.73 -6.91 22.42
N GLY A 138 30.10 -7.88 21.74
CA GLY A 138 30.36 -9.31 21.93
C GLY A 138 31.34 -9.91 20.91
N HIS A 139 31.81 -9.13 19.94
CA HIS A 139 32.68 -9.63 18.88
C HIS A 139 34.10 -9.91 19.40
N PRO A 140 34.71 -11.06 19.08
CA PRO A 140 36.05 -11.42 19.56
C PRO A 140 37.12 -10.35 19.25
N GLU A 141 37.02 -9.70 18.09
CA GLU A 141 37.95 -8.65 17.66
C GLU A 141 37.80 -7.37 18.51
N TYR A 142 36.58 -7.02 18.93
CA TYR A 142 36.34 -5.88 19.81
C TYR A 142 36.91 -6.11 21.21
N LEU A 143 36.80 -7.34 21.72
CA LEU A 143 37.41 -7.72 23.00
C LEU A 143 38.95 -7.65 22.94
N GLN A 144 39.55 -8.05 21.82
CA GLN A 144 40.99 -7.93 21.60
C GLN A 144 41.44 -6.46 21.57
N LEU A 145 40.71 -5.60 20.85
CA LEU A 145 40.98 -4.15 20.81
C LEU A 145 40.88 -3.54 22.21
N ARG A 146 39.83 -3.86 22.96
CA ARG A 146 39.62 -3.38 24.33
C ARG A 146 40.76 -3.82 25.25
N HIS A 147 41.20 -5.06 25.14
CA HIS A 147 42.32 -5.57 25.93
C HIS A 147 43.63 -4.84 25.60
N ALA A 148 43.97 -4.70 24.31
CA ALA A 148 45.17 -4.01 23.86
C ALA A 148 45.20 -2.54 24.34
N LEU A 149 44.07 -1.85 24.23
CA LEU A 149 43.93 -0.45 24.62
C LEU A 149 44.03 -0.27 26.14
N MET A 150 43.40 -1.15 26.93
CA MET A 150 43.51 -1.13 28.39
C MET A 150 44.92 -1.47 28.88
N SER A 151 45.61 -2.40 28.20
CA SER A 151 46.99 -2.78 28.51
C SER A 151 47.98 -1.64 28.24
N ALA A 152 47.78 -0.88 27.15
CA ALA A 152 48.59 0.30 26.86
C ALA A 152 48.43 1.43 27.90
N LEU A 153 47.23 1.58 28.48
CA LEU A 153 46.91 2.62 29.45
C LEU A 153 47.28 2.29 30.90
N ILE A 154 47.88 1.12 31.18
CA ILE A 154 48.30 0.72 32.55
C ILE A 154 49.22 1.77 33.18
N LYS A 155 50.11 2.37 32.39
CA LYS A 155 51.09 3.37 32.86
C LYS A 155 50.47 4.75 33.15
N TYR A 156 49.22 4.99 32.77
CA TYR A 156 48.54 6.29 32.85
C TYR A 156 47.17 6.16 33.54
N PRO A 157 47.12 6.08 34.89
CA PRO A 157 45.91 5.73 35.63
C PRO A 157 44.78 6.76 35.50
N ALA A 158 45.12 8.05 35.32
CA ALA A 158 44.13 9.11 35.08
C ALA A 158 43.47 8.96 33.68
N ALA A 159 44.28 8.72 32.64
CA ALA A 159 43.80 8.51 31.28
C ALA A 159 42.95 7.23 31.17
N LYS A 160 43.34 6.16 31.88
CA LYS A 160 42.59 4.90 31.94
C LYS A 160 41.15 5.11 32.43
N LYS A 161 40.94 5.93 33.47
CA LYS A 161 39.60 6.22 34.00
C LYS A 161 38.74 6.98 32.99
N ALA A 162 39.30 8.01 32.35
CA ALA A 162 38.58 8.81 31.35
C ALA A 162 38.11 7.96 30.16
N VAL A 163 38.99 7.10 29.63
CA VAL A 163 38.69 6.21 28.51
C VAL A 163 37.66 5.14 28.89
N LEU A 164 37.74 4.58 30.09
CA LEU A 164 36.76 3.61 30.57
C LEU A 164 35.36 4.21 30.68
N THR A 165 35.25 5.45 31.17
CA THR A 165 33.96 6.16 31.26
C THR A 165 33.39 6.41 29.87
N ALA A 166 34.20 6.86 28.91
CA ALA A 166 33.77 7.08 27.52
C ALA A 166 33.36 5.77 26.80
N LEU A 167 34.08 4.68 27.03
CA LEU A 167 33.69 3.37 26.48
C LEU A 167 32.37 2.89 27.07
N ARG A 168 32.15 3.07 28.38
CA ARG A 168 30.89 2.69 29.03
C ARG A 168 29.71 3.51 28.52
N THR A 169 29.86 4.81 28.29
CA THR A 169 28.76 5.62 27.73
C THR A 169 28.39 5.14 26.34
N VAL A 170 29.38 4.86 25.48
CA VAL A 170 29.13 4.34 24.11
C VAL A 170 28.57 2.91 24.12
N GLU A 171 28.99 2.06 25.07
CA GLU A 171 28.45 0.70 25.24
C GLU A 171 27.02 0.70 25.80
N THR A 172 26.63 1.74 26.56
CA THR A 172 25.29 1.85 27.19
C THR A 172 24.31 2.66 26.33
N GLU A 173 24.80 3.64 25.57
CA GLU A 173 24.08 4.31 24.49
C GLU A 173 23.98 3.38 23.27
N GLN A 174 23.27 2.26 23.43
CA GLN A 174 22.57 1.73 22.28
C GLN A 174 21.51 2.77 21.90
N PRO A 175 21.47 3.29 20.67
CA PRO A 175 20.34 4.08 20.24
C PRO A 175 19.12 3.16 20.35
N ALA A 176 18.19 3.53 21.23
CA ALA A 176 16.81 3.12 21.07
C ALA A 176 16.42 3.61 19.67
N ILE A 177 16.34 2.69 18.72
CA ILE A 177 15.79 3.00 17.41
C ILE A 177 14.33 3.33 17.71
N GLU A 178 14.02 4.62 17.79
CA GLU A 178 12.67 5.10 17.70
C GLU A 178 12.14 4.53 16.38
N HIS A 179 11.20 3.59 16.48
CA HIS A 179 10.34 3.26 15.37
C HIS A 179 9.57 4.54 15.05
N GLU A 180 10.13 5.35 14.17
CA GLU A 180 9.43 6.39 13.44
C GLU A 180 8.41 5.65 12.55
N ASN A 181 7.31 5.24 13.18
CA ASN A 181 6.06 5.00 12.49
C ASN A 181 5.62 6.37 11.98
N ASP A 182 6.15 6.77 10.82
CA ASP A 182 5.68 7.96 10.14
C ASP A 182 4.42 7.57 9.32
N PRO A 183 3.25 8.12 9.65
CA PRO A 183 2.05 7.90 8.87
C PRO A 183 1.97 8.98 7.78
N THR A 184 2.38 8.66 6.56
CA THR A 184 1.82 9.32 5.37
C THR A 184 1.68 8.36 4.20
#